data_AF-A0A956EXN5-F1
#
_entry.id   AF-A0A956EXN5-F1
#
_cell.length_a   1.000
_cell.length_b   1.000
_cell.length_c   1.000
_cell.angle_alpha   90.00
_cell.angle_beta   90.00
_cell.angle_gamma   90.00
#
_symmetry.space_group_name_H-M   'P 1'
#
loop_
_entity.id
_entity.type
_entity.pdbx_description
1 polymer ?
#
loop_
_entity_poly.entity_id
_entity_poly.type
_entity_poly.pdbx_seq_one_letter_code
_entity_poly.pdbx_strand_id
1 'polypeptide(L)'
;MMRGILSMAFVSVLCACSSAGPYGHSRTYSPLDAEESALEGATEYDPVMATRNPEKWQGKNISLFGVVMQRDSGDAGTAYVKLSVRTLEPRNLCDADDEDTCRVTVSDREHAVVHAQLKLSGDDDLGRYSVGVGSLVRIVGRLTDDYDQDGTPVFRASYYRHWPRGFFVTTADREHMRR
;
A
#
# COMPACT_ATOMS: atom_id res chain seq x y z
N MET A 1 -11.67 -60.39 28.44
CA MET A 1 -12.17 -59.00 28.59
C MET A 1 -11.36 -58.10 27.67
N MET A 2 -12.02 -57.54 26.64
CA MET A 2 -11.44 -56.70 25.59
C MET A 2 -10.95 -55.35 26.13
N ARG A 3 -9.79 -54.90 25.65
CA ARG A 3 -9.39 -53.47 25.65
C ARG A 3 -9.00 -53.11 24.21
N GLY A 4 -9.96 -52.52 23.49
CA GLY A 4 -9.72 -51.90 22.19
C GLY A 4 -9.01 -50.57 22.37
N ILE A 5 -7.89 -50.40 21.69
CA ILE A 5 -7.19 -49.11 21.59
C ILE A 5 -7.59 -48.51 20.24
N LEU A 6 -8.49 -47.53 20.30
CA LEU A 6 -8.94 -46.74 19.17
C LEU A 6 -7.81 -45.75 18.81
N SER A 7 -7.06 -46.01 17.75
CA SER A 7 -6.08 -45.07 17.22
C SER A 7 -6.80 -44.03 16.37
N MET A 8 -7.02 -42.85 16.94
CA MET A 8 -7.56 -41.68 16.24
C MET A 8 -6.40 -40.96 15.54
N ALA A 9 -6.24 -41.21 14.25
CA ALA A 9 -5.27 -40.52 13.41
C ALA A 9 -5.75 -39.08 13.13
N PHE A 10 -5.09 -38.12 13.76
CA PHE A 10 -5.32 -36.68 13.56
C PHE A 10 -4.59 -36.25 12.27
N VAL A 11 -5.34 -36.15 11.17
CA VAL A 11 -4.82 -35.64 9.88
C VAL A 11 -4.83 -34.12 9.94
N SER A 12 -3.67 -33.53 10.23
CA SER A 12 -3.44 -32.08 10.18
C SER A 12 -3.40 -31.62 8.72
N VAL A 13 -4.53 -31.14 8.20
CA VAL A 13 -4.60 -30.46 6.90
C VAL A 13 -3.90 -29.10 7.06
N LEU A 14 -2.65 -29.02 6.60
CA LEU A 14 -1.93 -27.76 6.44
C LEU A 14 -2.50 -27.05 5.20
N CYS A 15 -3.47 -26.14 5.41
CA CYS A 15 -3.81 -25.15 4.41
C CYS A 15 -2.61 -24.20 4.26
N ALA A 16 -1.77 -24.43 3.26
CA ALA A 16 -0.77 -23.47 2.85
C ALA A 16 -1.49 -22.28 2.20
N CYS A 17 -1.78 -21.24 2.98
CA CYS A 17 -2.20 -19.96 2.41
C CYS A 17 -1.00 -19.40 1.64
N SER A 18 -1.05 -19.47 0.31
CA SER A 18 -0.10 -18.81 -0.58
C SER A 18 -0.28 -17.29 -0.43
N SER A 19 0.48 -16.69 0.47
CA SER A 19 0.61 -15.24 0.57
C SER A 19 1.35 -14.73 -0.66
N ALA A 20 0.85 -13.67 -1.30
CA ALA A 20 1.40 -13.03 -2.51
C ALA A 20 2.78 -12.35 -2.29
N GLY A 21 3.52 -12.76 -1.25
CA GLY A 21 4.78 -12.16 -0.82
C GLY A 21 4.62 -10.71 -0.31
N PRO A 22 5.73 -10.09 0.12
CA PRO A 22 5.71 -8.72 0.66
C PRO A 22 5.30 -7.67 -0.39
N TYR A 23 5.36 -8.01 -1.68
CA TYR A 23 5.05 -7.11 -2.79
C TYR A 23 3.74 -7.43 -3.53
N GLY A 24 2.95 -8.42 -3.09
CA GLY A 24 1.60 -8.61 -3.63
C GLY A 24 1.60 -9.12 -5.08
N HIS A 25 2.48 -10.06 -5.39
CA HIS A 25 2.50 -10.77 -6.67
C HIS A 25 1.28 -11.69 -6.76
N SER A 26 0.21 -11.16 -7.36
CA SER A 26 -1.06 -11.82 -7.56
C SER A 26 -1.86 -11.10 -8.64
N ARG A 27 -2.78 -11.80 -9.30
CA ARG A 27 -3.64 -11.22 -10.36
C ARG A 27 -4.58 -10.12 -9.85
N THR A 28 -4.95 -10.20 -8.58
CA THR A 28 -5.78 -9.23 -7.88
C THR A 28 -5.03 -8.78 -6.64
N TYR A 29 -5.03 -7.48 -6.37
CA TYR A 29 -4.43 -6.93 -5.17
C TYR A 29 -4.96 -7.62 -3.91
N SER A 30 -4.06 -8.02 -3.02
CA SER A 30 -4.39 -8.60 -1.72
C SER A 30 -3.60 -7.87 -0.63
N PRO A 31 -4.29 -7.23 0.34
CA PRO A 31 -3.62 -6.61 1.47
C PRO A 31 -2.95 -7.68 2.35
N LEU A 32 -1.88 -7.31 3.06
CA LEU A 32 -1.33 -8.14 4.13
C LEU A 32 -2.24 -8.05 5.37
N ASP A 33 -2.17 -9.01 6.29
CA ASP A 33 -3.00 -9.01 7.51
C ASP A 33 -2.90 -7.70 8.32
N ALA A 34 -1.70 -7.13 8.42
CA ALA A 34 -1.46 -5.85 9.09
C ALA A 34 -2.08 -4.67 8.33
N GLU A 35 -2.10 -4.75 6.99
CA GLU A 35 -2.76 -3.77 6.15
C GLU A 35 -4.28 -3.88 6.28
N GLU A 36 -4.83 -5.09 6.23
CA GLU A 36 -6.27 -5.34 6.38
C GLU A 36 -6.77 -4.82 7.73
N SER A 37 -6.03 -5.08 8.79
CA SER A 37 -6.30 -4.54 10.13
C SER A 37 -6.25 -3.00 10.15
N ALA A 38 -5.27 -2.40 9.48
CA ALA A 38 -5.16 -0.94 9.40
C ALA A 38 -6.29 -0.30 8.57
N LEU A 39 -6.79 -1.02 7.56
CA LEU A 39 -7.87 -0.59 6.66
C LEU A 39 -9.25 -0.69 7.30
N GLU A 40 -9.41 -1.34 8.45
CA GLU A 40 -10.70 -1.43 9.12
C GLU A 40 -11.26 -0.03 9.43
N GLY A 41 -12.44 0.27 8.88
CA GLY A 41 -13.08 1.58 8.98
C GLY A 41 -12.39 2.72 8.22
N ALA A 42 -11.33 2.44 7.46
CA ALA A 42 -10.65 3.44 6.64
C ALA A 42 -11.49 3.78 5.39
N THR A 43 -11.52 5.06 5.04
CA THR A 43 -12.14 5.54 3.79
C THR A 43 -11.04 5.77 2.75
N GLU A 44 -11.24 5.33 1.51
CA GLU A 44 -10.30 5.66 0.43
C GLU A 44 -10.31 7.16 0.14
N TYR A 45 -9.13 7.76 0.00
CA TYR A 45 -8.99 9.19 -0.23
C TYR A 45 -9.55 9.59 -1.59
N ASP A 46 -10.51 10.52 -1.59
CA ASP A 46 -11.02 11.17 -2.79
C ASP A 46 -10.64 12.66 -2.71
N PRO A 47 -9.69 13.13 -3.54
CA PRO A 47 -9.20 14.51 -3.46
C PRO A 47 -10.26 15.55 -3.83
N VAL A 48 -11.19 15.20 -4.73
CA VAL A 48 -12.28 16.08 -5.12
C VAL A 48 -13.23 16.27 -3.95
N MET A 49 -13.59 15.17 -3.28
CA MET A 49 -14.48 15.22 -2.12
C MET A 49 -13.80 15.79 -0.89
N ALA A 50 -12.50 15.60 -0.72
CA ALA A 50 -11.70 16.22 0.34
C ALA A 50 -11.68 17.75 0.24
N THR A 51 -11.61 18.26 -0.99
CA THR A 51 -11.68 19.71 -1.24
C THR A 51 -13.09 20.26 -1.03
N ARG A 52 -14.12 19.51 -1.46
CA ARG A 52 -15.52 19.96 -1.41
C ARG A 52 -16.15 19.92 -0.02
N ASN A 53 -15.78 18.94 0.81
CA ASN A 53 -16.38 18.73 2.13
C ASN A 53 -15.29 18.35 3.16
N PRO A 54 -14.32 19.23 3.44
CA PRO A 54 -13.15 18.90 4.28
C PRO A 54 -13.52 18.39 5.66
N GLU A 55 -14.62 18.88 6.24
CA GLU A 55 -15.16 18.44 7.53
C GLU A 55 -15.55 16.96 7.55
N LYS A 56 -15.87 16.37 6.39
CA LYS A 56 -16.15 14.93 6.27
C LYS A 56 -14.90 14.08 6.26
N TRP A 57 -13.71 14.67 6.16
CA TRP A 57 -12.43 13.95 6.10
C TRP A 57 -11.59 14.16 7.37
N GLN A 58 -11.82 15.26 8.08
CA GLN A 58 -11.20 15.50 9.39
C GLN A 58 -11.49 14.36 10.36
N GLY A 59 -10.44 13.90 11.05
CA GLY A 59 -10.52 12.83 12.06
C GLY A 59 -10.76 11.42 11.51
N LYS A 60 -11.06 11.25 10.22
CA LYS A 60 -11.25 9.93 9.62
C LYS A 60 -9.93 9.22 9.41
N ASN A 61 -9.98 7.90 9.55
CA ASN A 61 -8.93 7.05 9.02
C ASN A 61 -9.09 7.00 7.50
N ILE A 62 -8.04 7.37 6.78
CA ILE A 62 -8.01 7.54 5.33
C ILE A 62 -6.94 6.63 4.77
N SER A 63 -7.21 6.03 3.62
CA SER A 63 -6.27 5.20 2.90
C SER A 63 -6.04 5.72 1.49
N LEU A 64 -4.80 5.70 1.00
CA LEU A 64 -4.50 6.03 -0.41
C LEU A 64 -3.28 5.27 -0.92
N PHE A 65 -3.16 5.19 -2.25
CA PHE A 65 -1.93 4.81 -2.93
C PHE A 65 -1.26 6.08 -3.48
N GLY A 66 0.06 6.15 -3.37
CA GLY A 66 0.82 7.29 -3.89
C GLY A 66 2.20 6.89 -4.37
N VAL A 67 2.65 7.48 -5.47
CA VAL A 67 4.05 7.35 -5.92
C VAL A 67 4.86 8.49 -5.30
N VAL A 68 5.97 8.15 -4.67
CA VAL A 68 6.85 9.13 -4.02
C VAL A 68 7.52 10.00 -5.08
N MET A 69 7.26 11.30 -5.02
CA MET A 69 7.89 12.32 -5.87
C MET A 69 9.12 12.93 -5.21
N GLN A 70 9.07 13.06 -3.87
CA GLN A 70 10.13 13.62 -3.05
C GLN A 70 10.13 12.92 -1.69
N ARG A 71 11.31 12.78 -1.09
CA ARG A 71 11.51 12.29 0.27
C ARG A 71 12.53 13.17 0.96
N ASP A 72 12.18 13.65 2.14
CA ASP A 72 13.04 14.40 3.05
C ASP A 72 12.98 13.77 4.45
N SER A 73 13.90 14.20 5.31
CA SER A 73 13.79 13.91 6.74
C SER A 73 12.65 14.72 7.35
N GLY A 74 11.73 14.05 8.03
CA GLY A 74 10.65 14.67 8.79
C GLY A 74 10.98 14.83 10.27
N ASP A 75 10.03 15.37 11.03
CA ASP A 75 10.16 15.54 12.47
C ASP A 75 10.16 14.21 13.22
N ALA A 76 10.80 14.21 14.40
CA ALA A 76 10.79 13.09 15.35
C ALA A 76 11.20 11.73 14.73
N GLY A 77 12.11 11.74 13.74
CA GLY A 77 12.59 10.53 13.08
C GLY A 77 11.60 9.92 12.10
N THR A 78 10.66 10.71 11.57
CA THR A 78 9.80 10.32 10.44
C THR A 78 10.45 10.68 9.12
N ALA A 79 10.01 10.07 8.03
CA ALA A 79 10.25 10.53 6.67
C ALA A 79 9.09 11.41 6.22
N TYR A 80 9.41 12.55 5.62
CA TYR A 80 8.42 13.41 4.98
C TYR A 80 8.43 13.12 3.48
N VAL A 81 7.27 12.78 2.90
CA VAL A 81 7.17 12.41 1.49
C VAL A 81 6.10 13.22 0.78
N LYS A 82 6.43 13.69 -0.43
CA LYS A 82 5.48 14.23 -1.39
C LYS A 82 5.00 13.10 -2.29
N LEU A 83 3.68 12.90 -2.37
CA LEU A 83 3.07 11.77 -3.06
C LEU A 83 2.20 12.23 -4.23
N SER A 84 2.38 11.57 -5.36
CA SER A 84 1.48 11.59 -6.51
C SER A 84 0.39 10.53 -6.29
N VAL A 85 -0.82 10.94 -5.90
CA VAL A 85 -1.92 10.03 -5.54
C VAL A 85 -2.43 9.27 -6.76
N ARG A 86 -2.50 7.95 -6.65
CA ARG A 86 -2.91 7.02 -7.70
C ARG A 86 -4.12 6.19 -7.26
N THR A 87 -4.87 5.71 -8.25
CA THR A 87 -5.97 4.75 -8.05
C THR A 87 -5.43 3.33 -8.21
N LEU A 88 -5.78 2.40 -7.33
CA LEU A 88 -5.46 0.99 -7.49
C LEU A 88 -6.30 0.38 -8.62
N GLU A 89 -5.68 -0.40 -9.49
CA GLU A 89 -6.42 -1.12 -10.53
C GLU A 89 -7.07 -2.40 -9.97
N PRO A 90 -8.28 -2.78 -10.43
CA PRO A 90 -8.94 -4.01 -9.99
C PRO A 90 -8.15 -5.29 -10.29
N ARG A 91 -7.28 -5.24 -11.32
CA ARG A 91 -6.42 -6.36 -11.73
C ARG A 91 -5.00 -5.86 -11.96
N ASN A 92 -4.06 -6.61 -11.42
CA ASN A 92 -2.64 -6.41 -11.62
C ASN A 92 -2.22 -6.89 -13.01
N LEU A 93 -1.23 -6.21 -13.59
CA LEU A 93 -0.56 -6.63 -14.82
C LEU A 93 0.48 -7.69 -14.50
N CYS A 94 0.55 -8.70 -15.34
CA CYS A 94 1.48 -9.83 -15.23
C CYS A 94 2.27 -9.92 -16.53
N ASP A 95 3.56 -10.22 -16.45
CA ASP A 95 4.43 -10.38 -17.64
C ASP A 95 4.22 -11.75 -18.33
N ALA A 96 3.68 -12.71 -17.59
CA ALA A 96 3.30 -14.04 -18.07
C ALA A 96 2.00 -14.51 -17.40
N ASP A 97 1.53 -15.71 -17.74
CA ASP A 97 0.34 -16.31 -17.13
C ASP A 97 0.52 -16.67 -15.64
N ASP A 98 1.77 -16.72 -15.15
CA ASP A 98 2.12 -17.01 -13.76
C ASP A 98 1.87 -15.80 -12.84
N GLU A 99 1.32 -16.06 -11.65
CA GLU A 99 0.97 -15.05 -10.66
C GLU A 99 2.20 -14.37 -10.05
N ASP A 100 3.36 -15.04 -10.03
CA ASP A 100 4.61 -14.49 -9.50
C ASP A 100 5.14 -13.31 -10.35
N THR A 101 4.71 -13.20 -11.60
CA THR A 101 5.03 -12.08 -12.50
C THR A 101 4.08 -10.89 -12.36
N CYS A 102 2.96 -11.06 -11.67
CA CYS A 102 1.97 -10.01 -11.50
C CYS A 102 2.51 -8.92 -10.57
N ARG A 103 2.32 -7.65 -10.92
CA ARG A 103 2.79 -6.50 -10.14
C ARG A 103 1.63 -5.60 -9.79
N VAL A 104 1.65 -5.06 -8.56
CA VAL A 104 0.65 -4.08 -8.12
C VAL A 104 0.52 -2.98 -9.17
N THR A 105 -0.69 -2.80 -9.67
CA THR A 105 -0.96 -1.87 -10.77
C THR A 105 -1.77 -0.70 -10.28
N VAL A 106 -1.29 0.50 -10.58
CA VAL A 106 -1.99 1.75 -10.25
C VAL A 106 -2.21 2.60 -11.50
N SER A 107 -3.06 3.62 -11.40
CA SER A 107 -3.31 4.55 -12.49
C SER A 107 -2.02 5.27 -12.94
N ASP A 108 -1.81 5.34 -14.25
CA ASP A 108 -0.77 6.21 -14.83
C ASP A 108 -1.07 7.71 -14.65
N ARG A 109 -2.36 8.04 -14.47
CA ARG A 109 -2.78 9.39 -14.14
C ARG A 109 -2.57 9.70 -12.66
N GLU A 110 -2.03 10.89 -12.38
CA GLU A 110 -2.05 11.52 -11.06
C GLU A 110 -3.43 12.13 -10.78
N HIS A 111 -4.00 11.83 -9.62
CA HIS A 111 -5.29 12.35 -9.20
C HIS A 111 -5.19 13.53 -8.23
N ALA A 112 -4.10 13.59 -7.46
CA ALA A 112 -3.77 14.69 -6.56
C ALA A 112 -2.32 14.60 -6.13
N VAL A 113 -1.86 15.69 -5.50
CA VAL A 113 -0.59 15.74 -4.78
C VAL A 113 -0.91 15.94 -3.30
N VAL A 114 -0.28 15.14 -2.44
CA VAL A 114 -0.40 15.23 -0.98
C VAL A 114 0.96 15.05 -0.34
N HIS A 115 1.11 15.47 0.90
CA HIS A 115 2.29 15.12 1.70
C HIS A 115 1.95 14.14 2.81
N ALA A 116 2.92 13.36 3.24
CA ALA A 116 2.75 12.43 4.35
C ALA A 116 4.00 12.33 5.23
N GLN A 117 3.77 12.21 6.54
CA GLN A 117 4.76 11.80 7.53
C GLN A 117 4.67 10.29 7.74
N LEU A 118 5.75 9.58 7.46
CA LEU A 118 5.87 8.12 7.59
C LEU A 118 6.90 7.77 8.66
N LYS A 119 6.51 6.93 9.63
CA LYS A 119 7.48 6.35 10.56
C LYS A 119 8.06 5.07 9.95
N LEU A 120 9.12 5.21 9.16
CA LEU A 120 9.74 4.10 8.45
C LEU A 120 10.46 3.13 9.41
N SER A 121 10.45 1.85 9.06
CA SER A 121 11.37 0.85 9.62
C SER A 121 12.80 1.12 9.12
N GLY A 122 13.80 0.57 9.81
CA GLY A 122 15.20 0.79 9.43
C GLY A 122 15.53 0.31 8.01
N ASP A 123 14.97 -0.84 7.60
CA ASP A 123 15.17 -1.42 6.27
C ASP A 123 14.46 -0.62 5.16
N ASP A 124 13.39 0.08 5.51
CA ASP A 124 12.64 0.93 4.58
C ASP A 124 13.21 2.36 4.53
N ASP A 125 14.00 2.76 5.52
CA ASP A 125 14.64 4.07 5.57
C ASP A 125 15.97 4.06 4.79
N LEU A 126 16.74 2.97 4.88
CA LEU A 126 18.08 2.84 4.31
C LEU A 126 18.25 1.55 3.51
N GLY A 127 18.90 1.65 2.34
CA GLY A 127 19.33 0.50 1.54
C GLY A 127 18.72 0.45 0.14
N ARG A 128 18.93 -0.67 -0.55
CA ARG A 128 18.53 -0.83 -1.97
C ARG A 128 17.02 -0.78 -2.18
N TYR A 129 16.26 -1.23 -1.19
CA TYR A 129 14.79 -1.34 -1.25
C TYR A 129 14.09 -0.30 -0.37
N SER A 130 14.82 0.73 0.08
CA SER A 130 14.24 1.80 0.88
C SER A 130 13.14 2.56 0.15
N VAL A 131 12.24 3.20 0.89
CA VAL A 131 11.31 4.19 0.36
C VAL A 131 12.10 5.36 -0.22
N GLY A 132 11.90 5.64 -1.50
CA GLY A 132 12.55 6.73 -2.20
C GLY A 132 11.73 7.20 -3.38
N VAL A 133 12.26 8.17 -4.12
CA VAL A 133 11.58 8.70 -5.32
C VAL A 133 11.30 7.57 -6.31
N GLY A 134 10.05 7.49 -6.75
CA GLY A 134 9.55 6.45 -7.65
C GLY A 134 9.15 5.15 -6.96
N SER A 135 9.19 5.05 -5.62
CA SER A 135 8.53 3.97 -4.90
C SER A 135 7.02 4.21 -4.86
N LEU A 136 6.24 3.13 -4.91
CA LEU A 136 4.81 3.19 -4.58
C LEU A 136 4.65 2.99 -3.08
N VAL A 137 3.76 3.74 -2.46
CA VAL A 137 3.37 3.56 -1.06
C VAL A 137 1.85 3.44 -0.95
N ARG A 138 1.41 2.50 -0.11
CA ARG A 138 0.06 2.42 0.43
C ARG A 138 0.12 2.99 1.83
N ILE A 139 -0.63 4.04 2.09
CA ILE A 139 -0.70 4.65 3.42
C ILE A 139 -2.10 4.48 3.99
N VAL A 140 -2.16 4.29 5.30
CA VAL A 140 -3.37 4.45 6.09
C VAL A 140 -3.06 5.38 7.26
N GLY A 141 -3.88 6.40 7.47
CA GLY A 141 -3.62 7.42 8.47
C GLY A 141 -4.67 8.51 8.48
N ARG A 142 -4.31 9.68 8.97
CA ARG A 142 -5.25 10.81 9.11
C ARG A 142 -4.68 12.07 8.47
N LEU A 143 -5.58 12.91 7.95
CA LEU A 143 -5.25 14.30 7.68
C LEU A 143 -4.93 14.99 9.00
N THR A 144 -3.86 15.77 9.00
CA THR A 144 -3.52 16.68 10.09
C THR A 144 -4.18 18.05 9.85
N ASP A 145 -4.11 18.92 10.85
CA ASP A 145 -4.48 20.33 10.68
C ASP A 145 -3.34 21.15 10.02
N ASP A 146 -2.22 20.50 9.69
CA ASP A 146 -1.05 21.10 9.08
C ASP A 146 -1.15 21.08 7.54
N TYR A 147 -0.57 22.11 6.94
CA TYR A 147 -0.41 22.25 5.49
C TYR A 147 1.07 22.45 5.17
N ASP A 148 1.51 21.92 4.03
CA ASP A 148 2.85 22.19 3.53
C ASP A 148 2.97 23.63 3.01
N GLN A 149 4.19 24.07 2.70
CA GLN A 149 4.49 25.38 2.13
C GLN A 149 3.71 25.65 0.83
N ASP A 150 3.39 24.61 0.06
CA ASP A 150 2.57 24.70 -1.15
C ASP A 150 1.05 24.70 -0.90
N GLY A 151 0.63 24.71 0.36
CA GLY A 151 -0.77 24.75 0.78
C GLY A 151 -1.50 23.41 0.65
N THR A 152 -0.80 22.32 0.37
CA THR A 152 -1.40 20.98 0.30
C THR A 152 -1.45 20.31 1.67
N PRO A 153 -2.47 19.49 1.94
CA PRO A 153 -2.65 18.89 3.25
C PRO A 153 -1.58 17.83 3.57
N VAL A 154 -1.22 17.75 4.85
CA VAL A 154 -0.26 16.76 5.35
C VAL A 154 -0.99 15.60 6.03
N PHE A 155 -0.68 14.38 5.62
CA PHE A 155 -1.11 13.15 6.27
C PHE A 155 -0.11 12.71 7.34
N ARG A 156 -0.62 12.17 8.45
CA ARG A 156 0.19 11.38 9.39
C ARG A 156 -0.22 9.92 9.26
N ALA A 157 0.71 9.10 8.76
CA ALA A 157 0.45 7.67 8.58
C ALA A 157 0.53 6.93 9.92
N SER A 158 -0.46 6.07 10.17
CA SER A 158 -0.43 5.07 11.24
C SER A 158 0.03 3.70 10.73
N TYR A 159 -0.10 3.46 9.43
CA TYR A 159 0.38 2.28 8.73
C TYR A 159 0.90 2.67 7.35
N TYR A 160 1.95 1.98 6.88
CA TYR A 160 2.36 2.03 5.49
C TYR A 160 2.82 0.66 5.01
N ARG A 161 2.73 0.47 3.70
CA ARG A 161 3.43 -0.56 2.93
C ARG A 161 4.02 0.09 1.70
N HIS A 162 5.16 -0.36 1.23
CA HIS A 162 5.76 0.18 0.01
C HIS A 162 6.22 -0.90 -0.96
N TRP A 163 6.38 -0.47 -2.21
CA TRP A 163 6.98 -1.21 -3.29
C TRP A 163 8.15 -0.37 -3.79
N PRO A 164 9.39 -0.90 -3.76
CA PRO A 164 10.52 -0.20 -4.32
C PRO A 164 10.30 0.13 -5.80
N ARG A 165 11.04 1.10 -6.32
CA ARG A 165 10.98 1.44 -7.74
C ARG A 165 11.15 0.17 -8.61
N GLY A 166 10.21 -0.05 -9.52
CA GLY A 166 10.18 -1.21 -10.43
C GLY A 166 9.42 -2.44 -9.92
N PHE A 167 8.98 -2.46 -8.66
CA PHE A 167 8.21 -3.56 -8.06
C PHE A 167 6.69 -3.40 -8.24
N PHE A 168 6.25 -2.26 -8.77
CA PHE A 168 4.88 -1.99 -9.18
C PHE A 168 4.90 -1.45 -10.61
N VAL A 169 3.72 -1.36 -11.23
CA VAL A 169 3.54 -0.84 -12.58
C VAL A 169 2.33 0.08 -12.65
N THR A 170 2.25 0.80 -13.75
CA THR A 170 1.15 1.71 -14.04
C THR A 170 0.27 1.17 -15.17
N THR A 171 -0.90 1.76 -15.37
CA THR A 171 -1.74 1.43 -16.52
C THR A 171 -1.08 1.72 -17.88
N ALA A 172 -0.03 2.55 -17.94
CA ALA A 172 0.74 2.80 -19.16
C ALA A 172 1.58 1.57 -19.57
N ASP A 173 1.92 0.69 -18.63
CA ASP A 173 2.71 -0.52 -18.89
C ASP A 173 1.88 -1.64 -19.55
N ARG A 174 0.55 -1.46 -19.69
CA ARG A 174 -0.38 -2.46 -20.27
C ARG A 174 0.04 -2.98 -21.63
N GLU A 175 0.58 -2.13 -22.49
CA GLU A 175 0.99 -2.50 -23.86
C GLU A 175 2.23 -3.38 -23.88
N HIS A 176 3.09 -3.28 -22.86
CA HIS A 176 4.38 -3.98 -22.81
C HIS A 176 4.32 -5.26 -21.97
N MET A 177 3.37 -5.35 -21.02
CA MET A 177 3.21 -6.49 -20.12
C MET A 177 2.19 -7.52 -20.59
N ARG A 178 1.21 -7.15 -21.43
CA ARG A 178 0.28 -8.13 -22.01
C ARG A 178 1.00 -8.94 -23.10
N ARG A 179 1.43 -10.16 -22.77
CA ARG A 179 1.82 -11.18 -23.74
C ARG A 179 1.02 -12.45 -23.53
#